data_AF-A0A4Q3VZL2-F1
#
_entry.id   AF-A0A4Q3VZL2-F1
#
_cell.length_a   1.000
_cell.length_b   1.000
_cell.length_c   1.000
_cell.angle_alpha   90.00
_cell.angle_beta   90.00
_cell.angle_gamma   90.00
#
_symmetry.space_group_name_H-M   'P 1'
#
loop_
_entity.id
_entity.type
_entity.pdbx_description
1 polymer ?
#
loop_
_entity_poly.entity_id
_entity_poly.type
_entity_poly.pdbx_seq_one_letter_code
_entity_poly.pdbx_strand_id
1 'polypeptide(L)'
;VVGFARAKADVLYQSDFDKILPILIHGDASLAGQGIVYEVMQMSNLEGYYTGGTIHFVINNQIGFTTNFDDARSSDYCTSLAAAIQAPVFHVNGDDPETVVKCVEIATRYRQQFNSDVFIDMVCYRRHGHNEGDDPKFTQPHMYALIEKHPNPREVYVKYLLENGEADAQELAKEMEKKFWADLQERLDEVKQNPLPYHLQQPDKWWNSLRQSTEADFEQSPVTAISEDEFKKVFDTLMQWPADFKPLRKVEKILQDKVKLFDTEKKTDWATAELLAYGSLLTEGKDVRMSGQDVKRGTFSHRHAVLMDEVTDKPYNRLSPLESGSKFRIYNSLLSEYGVLGFEYGYALANPNALVLWEAQFGDFVNGAQTMIDQFISAGEQKWNRMSGITMLLPHGYEGQGPEHSSARLERFLQSCAEMNMVITNITTSANFFHALRRQLAWPFRKPLINFSPKANLRHPGTYSSVEEFTNGGFREVIDDTFVDTAKVKKVLFCSGKVYFDLAERQQKDNRKDVAVVRVEQLYPLPLKQLEELYARYNKATWFWVQEEPLNMGAASFLQMNLKSINYGVISRQPSAATATGYAKVHKQEQEEIVETAFTI
;
A
#
# COMPACT_ATOMS: atom_id res chain seq x y z
N VAL A 1 -4.93 6.20 10.00
CA VAL A 1 -5.63 7.47 10.34
C VAL A 1 -4.99 8.67 9.65
N VAL A 2 -3.71 8.96 9.87
CA VAL A 2 -3.05 10.16 9.29
C VAL A 2 -3.17 10.21 7.76
N GLY A 3 -2.90 9.11 7.04
CA GLY A 3 -3.09 9.06 5.58
C GLY A 3 -4.55 9.26 5.12
N PHE A 4 -5.52 8.81 5.92
CA PHE A 4 -6.94 9.04 5.65
C PHE A 4 -7.30 10.53 5.84
N ALA A 5 -6.77 11.17 6.87
CA ALA A 5 -6.93 12.61 7.09
C ALA A 5 -6.30 13.43 5.96
N ARG A 6 -5.09 13.05 5.51
CA ARG A 6 -4.41 13.66 4.36
C ARG A 6 -5.28 13.61 3.10
N ALA A 7 -5.78 12.42 2.75
CA ALA A 7 -6.65 12.26 1.59
C ALA A 7 -7.94 13.09 1.69
N LYS A 8 -8.57 13.14 2.87
CA LYS A 8 -9.76 14.00 3.05
C LYS A 8 -9.43 15.48 2.88
N ALA A 9 -8.27 15.95 3.35
CA ALA A 9 -7.88 17.35 3.20
C ALA A 9 -7.63 17.69 1.74
N ASP A 10 -6.91 16.79 1.03
CA ASP A 10 -6.64 16.92 -0.40
C ASP A 10 -7.95 16.98 -1.22
N VAL A 11 -8.94 16.14 -0.90
CA VAL A 11 -10.21 16.05 -1.65
C VAL A 11 -11.22 17.14 -1.28
N LEU A 12 -11.43 17.40 0.01
CA LEU A 12 -12.53 18.24 0.49
C LEU A 12 -12.14 19.71 0.61
N TYR A 13 -10.85 19.98 0.81
CA TYR A 13 -10.38 21.30 1.23
C TYR A 13 -9.13 21.77 0.47
N GLN A 14 -8.83 21.20 -0.70
CA GLN A 14 -7.69 21.61 -1.54
C GLN A 14 -6.35 21.59 -0.77
N SER A 15 -6.16 20.58 0.08
CA SER A 15 -5.00 20.45 0.95
C SER A 15 -4.88 21.53 2.04
N ASP A 16 -5.98 22.21 2.40
CA ASP A 16 -6.06 23.00 3.62
C ASP A 16 -6.19 22.07 4.84
N PHE A 17 -5.06 21.85 5.52
CA PHE A 17 -4.94 20.92 6.65
C PHE A 17 -5.54 21.46 7.95
N ASP A 18 -5.89 22.76 8.01
CA ASP A 18 -6.59 23.33 9.17
C ASP A 18 -8.04 22.87 9.26
N LYS A 19 -8.63 22.43 8.14
CA LYS A 19 -10.01 21.95 8.10
C LYS A 19 -10.20 20.52 8.61
N ILE A 20 -9.11 19.78 8.85
CA ILE A 20 -9.15 18.39 9.30
C ILE A 20 -8.16 18.19 10.44
N LEU A 21 -8.66 17.75 11.59
CA LEU A 21 -7.85 17.44 12.77
C LEU A 21 -7.72 15.91 12.95
N PRO A 22 -6.54 15.32 12.71
CA PRO A 22 -6.29 13.93 13.08
C PRO A 22 -6.08 13.81 14.59
N ILE A 23 -6.69 12.77 15.18
CA ILE A 23 -6.54 12.41 16.59
C ILE A 23 -6.12 10.95 16.66
N LEU A 24 -5.06 10.66 17.43
CA LEU A 24 -4.57 9.32 17.70
C LEU A 24 -4.68 9.04 19.20
N ILE A 25 -5.32 7.93 19.55
CA ILE A 25 -5.47 7.49 20.94
C ILE A 25 -4.52 6.31 21.19
N HIS A 26 -3.76 6.37 22.27
CA HIS A 26 -2.73 5.39 22.59
C HIS A 26 -2.89 4.86 24.02
N GLY A 27 -2.41 3.64 24.27
CA GLY A 27 -2.05 3.21 25.62
C GLY A 27 -0.60 3.58 25.91
N ASP A 28 -0.24 3.76 27.18
CA ASP A 28 1.11 4.15 27.59
C ASP A 28 2.19 3.14 27.15
N ALA A 29 1.96 1.85 27.38
CA ALA A 29 2.93 0.81 27.02
C ALA A 29 3.09 0.65 25.50
N SER A 30 1.99 0.73 24.73
CA SER A 30 2.06 0.59 23.27
C SER A 30 2.69 1.81 22.61
N LEU A 31 2.44 3.02 23.13
CA LEU A 31 3.07 4.25 22.65
C LEU A 31 4.59 4.16 22.76
N ALA A 32 5.09 3.69 23.90
CA ALA A 32 6.52 3.61 24.17
C ALA A 32 7.21 2.42 23.48
N GLY A 33 6.51 1.30 23.30
CA GLY A 33 7.11 0.05 22.82
C GLY A 33 7.02 -0.20 21.32
N GLN A 34 6.12 0.48 20.59
CA GLN A 34 5.87 0.19 19.17
C GLN A 34 6.60 1.16 18.25
N GLY A 35 7.58 0.66 17.47
CA GLY A 35 8.41 1.49 16.55
C GLY A 35 7.62 2.27 15.50
N ILE A 36 6.43 1.79 15.11
CA ILE A 36 5.55 2.48 14.17
C ILE A 36 5.10 3.86 14.66
N VAL A 37 5.03 4.07 15.98
CA VAL A 37 4.71 5.37 16.57
C VAL A 37 5.76 6.39 16.17
N TYR A 38 7.04 6.03 16.31
CA TYR A 38 8.16 6.87 15.90
C TYR A 38 8.12 7.15 14.39
N GLU A 39 7.89 6.12 13.56
CA GLU A 39 7.83 6.28 12.10
C GLU A 39 6.73 7.28 11.69
N VAL A 40 5.54 7.20 12.28
CA VAL A 40 4.43 8.13 11.98
C VAL A 40 4.72 9.53 12.50
N MET A 41 5.32 9.68 13.68
CA MET A 41 5.70 10.99 14.20
C MET A 41 6.71 11.70 13.31
N GLN A 42 7.69 10.97 12.77
CA GLN A 42 8.68 11.54 11.86
C GLN A 42 8.08 12.06 10.54
N MET A 43 6.87 11.62 10.19
CA MET A 43 6.15 12.12 9.03
C MET A 43 5.49 13.48 9.25
N SER A 44 5.32 13.91 10.51
CA SER A 44 4.50 15.08 10.89
C SER A 44 4.81 16.35 10.09
N ASN A 45 6.08 16.58 9.74
CA ASN A 45 6.55 17.76 9.01
C ASN A 45 7.00 17.47 7.56
N LEU A 46 6.88 16.22 7.09
CA LEU A 46 7.30 15.85 5.74
C LEU A 46 6.19 16.17 4.73
N GLU A 47 6.52 16.90 3.66
CA GLU A 47 5.55 17.41 2.65
C GLU A 47 4.52 16.37 2.17
N GLY A 48 4.99 15.15 1.89
CA GLY A 48 4.16 14.05 1.38
C GLY A 48 3.17 13.47 2.38
N TYR A 49 3.37 13.75 3.67
CA TYR A 49 2.64 13.15 4.78
C TYR A 49 2.01 14.17 5.73
N TYR A 50 2.38 15.45 5.59
CA TYR A 50 1.93 16.55 6.42
C TYR A 50 0.39 16.63 6.50
N THR A 51 -0.12 16.78 7.73
CA THR A 51 -1.57 16.94 8.02
C THR A 51 -1.84 18.09 8.98
N GLY A 52 -0.93 19.07 9.09
CA GLY A 52 -1.10 20.24 9.95
C GLY A 52 -1.03 19.93 11.45
N GLY A 53 -0.33 18.85 11.84
CA GLY A 53 -0.23 18.40 13.23
C GLY A 53 -1.35 17.47 13.69
N THR A 54 -1.02 16.57 14.60
CA THR A 54 -1.87 15.51 15.16
C THR A 54 -1.99 15.66 16.67
N ILE A 55 -3.19 15.46 17.22
CA ILE A 55 -3.36 15.34 18.68
C ILE A 55 -3.14 13.87 19.06
N HIS A 56 -2.14 13.63 19.90
CA HIS A 56 -1.87 12.32 20.49
C HIS A 56 -2.45 12.31 21.91
N PHE A 57 -3.51 11.54 22.12
CA PHE A 57 -4.13 11.39 23.43
C PHE A 57 -3.74 10.04 24.03
N VAL A 58 -3.04 10.05 25.16
CA VAL A 58 -2.53 8.85 25.80
C VAL A 58 -3.36 8.54 27.03
N ILE A 59 -3.95 7.35 27.05
CA ILE A 59 -4.62 6.79 28.23
C ILE A 59 -3.53 6.08 29.02
N ASN A 60 -2.85 6.83 29.88
CA ASN A 60 -1.75 6.31 30.68
C ASN A 60 -2.27 5.75 31.98
N ASN A 61 -2.75 4.50 31.91
CA ASN A 61 -3.25 3.78 33.07
C ASN A 61 -2.13 3.12 33.90
N GLN A 62 -0.87 3.39 33.53
CA GLN A 62 0.37 2.98 34.20
C GLN A 62 0.67 1.47 34.13
N ILE A 63 -0.04 0.71 33.28
CA ILE A 63 0.12 -0.74 33.16
C ILE A 63 -0.24 -1.30 31.77
N GLY A 64 0.71 -1.98 31.13
CA GLY A 64 0.51 -2.74 29.89
C GLY A 64 0.26 -4.22 30.17
N PHE A 65 -0.99 -4.68 30.07
CA PHE A 65 -1.36 -6.05 30.50
C PHE A 65 -1.00 -6.31 31.98
N THR A 66 0.12 -6.99 32.24
CA THR A 66 0.71 -7.25 33.56
C THR A 66 2.08 -6.59 33.73
N THR A 67 2.56 -5.83 32.75
CA THR A 67 3.86 -5.15 32.75
C THR A 67 3.70 -3.76 33.37
N ASN A 68 4.49 -3.49 34.42
CA ASN A 68 4.52 -2.19 35.08
C ASN A 68 5.14 -1.11 34.18
N PHE A 69 4.87 0.15 34.46
CA PHE A 69 5.42 1.27 33.68
C PHE A 69 6.96 1.32 33.68
N ASP A 70 7.63 0.89 34.77
CA ASP A 70 9.10 0.82 34.87
C ASP A 70 9.71 -0.26 33.96
N ASP A 71 8.97 -1.33 33.69
CA ASP A 71 9.39 -2.42 32.79
C ASP A 71 9.00 -2.17 31.33
N ALA A 72 8.07 -1.23 31.09
CA ALA A 72 7.51 -0.96 29.78
C ALA A 72 8.39 -0.04 28.90
N ARG A 73 9.33 0.69 29.50
CA ARG A 73 10.13 1.72 28.82
C ARG A 73 11.40 2.08 29.59
N SER A 74 12.35 2.70 28.90
CA SER A 74 13.61 3.18 29.51
C SER A 74 13.61 4.67 29.89
N SER A 75 12.54 5.40 29.57
CA SER A 75 12.37 6.82 29.86
C SER A 75 11.30 7.05 30.92
N ASP A 76 11.38 8.16 31.65
CA ASP A 76 10.42 8.48 32.72
C ASP A 76 8.97 8.50 32.23
N TYR A 77 8.71 9.20 31.11
CA TYR A 77 7.37 9.33 30.53
C TYR A 77 7.16 8.41 29.33
N CYS A 78 5.93 7.87 29.19
CA CYS A 78 5.52 7.11 28.00
C CYS A 78 5.50 7.98 26.73
N THR A 79 5.39 9.30 26.89
CA THR A 79 5.39 10.32 25.83
C THR A 79 6.76 10.88 25.50
N SER A 80 7.86 10.33 26.05
CA SER A 80 9.22 10.86 25.82
C SER A 80 9.63 10.88 24.34
N LEU A 81 9.01 10.05 23.50
CA LEU A 81 9.16 10.08 22.04
C LEU A 81 8.78 11.44 21.42
N ALA A 82 7.88 12.22 22.05
CA ALA A 82 7.46 13.54 21.57
C ALA A 82 8.64 14.50 21.35
N ALA A 83 9.70 14.35 22.14
CA ALA A 83 10.91 15.16 22.03
C ALA A 83 11.63 14.99 20.68
N ALA A 84 11.47 13.83 20.01
CA ALA A 84 12.09 13.58 18.70
C ALA A 84 11.63 14.55 17.61
N ILE A 85 10.42 15.08 17.74
CA ILE A 85 9.83 16.07 16.82
C ILE A 85 9.54 17.41 17.52
N GLN A 86 10.07 17.61 18.73
CA GLN A 86 9.88 18.82 19.54
C GLN A 86 8.40 19.13 19.83
N ALA A 87 7.54 18.11 19.88
CA ALA A 87 6.13 18.28 20.19
C ALA A 87 5.93 18.53 21.70
N PRO A 88 5.08 19.50 22.10
CA PRO A 88 4.76 19.71 23.50
C PRO A 88 3.95 18.54 24.08
N VAL A 89 4.13 18.31 25.37
CA VAL A 89 3.41 17.28 26.13
C VAL A 89 2.72 17.95 27.32
N PHE A 90 1.41 17.72 27.44
CA PHE A 90 0.64 18.06 28.64
C PHE A 90 0.41 16.81 29.47
N HIS A 91 1.08 16.69 30.61
CA HIS A 91 0.77 15.65 31.60
C HIS A 91 -0.35 16.15 32.50
N VAL A 92 -1.41 15.36 32.62
CA VAL A 92 -2.62 15.75 33.36
C VAL A 92 -3.17 14.58 34.17
N ASN A 93 -3.63 14.88 35.39
CA ASN A 93 -4.27 13.90 36.26
C ASN A 93 -5.69 13.60 35.76
N GLY A 94 -5.97 12.33 35.45
CA GLY A 94 -7.27 11.86 34.98
C GLY A 94 -8.41 11.98 36.01
N ASP A 95 -8.10 12.17 37.30
CA ASP A 95 -9.09 12.46 38.35
C ASP A 95 -9.52 13.94 38.40
N ASP A 96 -8.87 14.82 37.60
CA ASP A 96 -9.23 16.23 37.46
C ASP A 96 -9.80 16.49 36.03
N PRO A 97 -11.10 16.24 35.82
CA PRO A 97 -11.70 16.34 34.49
C PRO A 97 -11.71 17.76 33.94
N GLU A 98 -11.77 18.80 34.78
CA GLU A 98 -11.70 20.20 34.33
C GLU A 98 -10.31 20.50 33.73
N THR A 99 -9.25 20.07 34.39
CA THR A 99 -7.89 20.25 33.87
C THR A 99 -7.64 19.39 32.62
N VAL A 100 -8.20 18.17 32.54
CA VAL A 100 -8.15 17.36 31.31
C VAL A 100 -8.78 18.11 30.13
N VAL A 101 -9.99 18.65 30.32
CA VAL A 101 -10.66 19.48 29.30
C VAL A 101 -9.79 20.67 28.95
N LYS A 102 -9.19 21.33 29.95
CA LYS A 102 -8.31 22.48 29.70
C LYS A 102 -7.09 22.14 28.86
N CYS A 103 -6.44 21.00 29.14
CA CYS A 103 -5.32 20.50 28.33
C CYS A 103 -5.75 20.20 26.90
N VAL A 104 -6.94 19.61 26.69
CA VAL A 104 -7.49 19.37 25.34
C VAL A 104 -7.76 20.68 24.60
N GLU A 105 -8.33 21.69 25.25
CA GLU A 105 -8.53 23.02 24.65
C GLU A 105 -7.20 23.65 24.23
N ILE A 106 -6.20 23.63 25.11
CA ILE A 106 -4.87 24.21 24.84
C ILE A 106 -4.19 23.45 23.71
N ALA A 107 -4.21 22.11 23.73
CA ALA A 107 -3.64 21.28 22.67
C ALA A 107 -4.30 21.56 21.32
N THR A 108 -5.63 21.68 21.28
CA THR A 108 -6.37 22.01 20.06
C THR A 108 -5.98 23.39 19.52
N ARG A 109 -5.91 24.40 20.39
CA ARG A 109 -5.46 25.76 20.00
C ARG A 109 -3.99 25.78 19.57
N TYR A 110 -3.12 25.03 20.25
CA TYR A 110 -1.70 24.90 19.89
C TYR A 110 -1.57 24.30 18.49
N ARG A 111 -2.23 23.16 18.24
CA ARG A 111 -2.25 22.53 16.91
C ARG A 111 -2.78 23.50 15.86
N GLN A 112 -3.87 24.21 16.13
CA GLN A 112 -4.45 25.16 15.18
C GLN A 112 -3.56 26.39 14.90
N GLN A 113 -2.77 26.82 15.87
CA GLN A 113 -1.90 27.98 15.75
C GLN A 113 -0.53 27.66 15.13
N PHE A 114 0.01 26.47 15.40
CA PHE A 114 1.39 26.10 15.07
C PHE A 114 1.49 24.94 14.09
N ASN A 115 0.38 24.28 13.78
CA ASN A 115 0.29 23.13 12.88
C ASN A 115 1.31 22.01 13.16
N SER A 116 1.52 21.74 14.45
CA SER A 116 2.45 20.73 14.95
C SER A 116 1.70 19.70 15.78
N ASP A 117 2.27 18.49 15.84
CA ASP A 117 1.82 17.45 16.77
C ASP A 117 1.87 17.95 18.22
N VAL A 118 0.95 17.45 19.04
CA VAL A 118 0.85 17.75 20.47
C VAL A 118 0.34 16.53 21.23
N PHE A 119 0.92 16.29 22.40
CA PHE A 119 0.60 15.14 23.24
C PHE A 119 -0.15 15.56 24.50
N ILE A 120 -1.13 14.74 24.86
CA ILE A 120 -1.82 14.80 26.15
C ILE A 120 -1.58 13.44 26.81
N ASP A 121 -0.82 13.44 27.90
CA ASP A 121 -0.59 12.28 28.76
C ASP A 121 -1.57 12.32 29.93
N MET A 122 -2.71 11.64 29.77
CA MET A 122 -3.72 11.54 30.82
C MET A 122 -3.34 10.40 31.76
N VAL A 123 -2.70 10.75 32.88
CA VAL A 123 -2.30 9.81 33.92
C VAL A 123 -3.53 9.38 34.69
N CYS A 124 -3.91 8.10 34.56
CA CYS A 124 -5.08 7.50 35.18
C CYS A 124 -4.75 6.13 35.75
N TYR A 125 -5.75 5.28 35.96
CA TYR A 125 -5.59 3.91 36.44
C TYR A 125 -6.59 2.97 35.75
N ARG A 126 -6.30 1.66 35.76
CA ARG A 126 -7.21 0.63 35.24
C ARG A 126 -7.97 -0.02 36.39
N ARG A 127 -9.30 0.17 36.45
CA ARG A 127 -10.13 -0.31 37.57
C ARG A 127 -10.13 -1.83 37.71
N HIS A 128 -10.16 -2.55 36.58
CA HIS A 128 -10.19 -4.00 36.50
C HIS A 128 -8.88 -4.56 35.94
N GLY A 129 -8.81 -5.88 35.72
CA GLY A 129 -7.71 -6.52 34.98
C GLY A 129 -7.58 -6.01 33.54
N HIS A 130 -6.68 -6.61 32.74
CA HIS A 130 -6.54 -6.20 31.34
C HIS A 130 -7.83 -6.41 30.54
N ASN A 131 -8.56 -7.46 30.93
CA ASN A 131 -9.98 -7.65 30.64
C ASN A 131 -10.72 -7.89 31.98
N GLU A 132 -12.04 -7.82 31.97
CA GLU A 132 -12.86 -7.89 33.19
C GLU A 132 -12.84 -9.27 33.87
N GLY A 133 -12.42 -10.32 33.16
CA GLY A 133 -12.26 -11.67 33.71
C GLY A 133 -10.89 -11.98 34.28
N ASP A 134 -9.92 -11.07 34.12
CA ASP A 134 -8.54 -11.22 34.57
C ASP A 134 -8.36 -10.64 35.98
N ASP A 135 -7.63 -11.35 36.85
CA ASP A 135 -7.33 -10.87 38.20
C ASP A 135 -5.93 -10.24 38.25
N PRO A 136 -5.85 -8.89 38.28
CA PRO A 136 -4.57 -8.20 38.24
C PRO A 136 -3.78 -8.29 39.55
N LYS A 137 -4.41 -8.74 40.65
CA LYS A 137 -3.74 -8.86 41.96
C LYS A 137 -2.62 -9.91 41.94
N PHE A 138 -2.60 -10.81 40.97
CA PHE A 138 -1.51 -11.77 40.79
C PHE A 138 -0.16 -11.12 40.47
N THR A 139 -0.16 -9.93 39.87
CA THR A 139 1.07 -9.25 39.43
C THR A 139 1.20 -7.82 39.99
N GLN A 140 0.09 -7.12 40.25
CA GLN A 140 0.09 -5.76 40.85
C GLN A 140 -0.76 -5.65 42.14
N PRO A 141 -0.53 -6.49 43.17
CA PRO A 141 -1.38 -6.52 44.36
C PRO A 141 -1.39 -5.18 45.12
N HIS A 142 -0.25 -4.48 45.20
CA HIS A 142 -0.17 -3.21 45.91
C HIS A 142 -0.91 -2.07 45.18
N MET A 143 -0.67 -1.92 43.87
CA MET A 143 -1.36 -0.92 43.03
C MET A 143 -2.88 -1.12 43.10
N TYR A 144 -3.36 -2.36 42.98
CA TYR A 144 -4.79 -2.63 43.04
C TYR A 144 -5.38 -2.49 44.44
N ALA A 145 -4.59 -2.67 45.51
CA ALA A 145 -5.03 -2.33 46.87
C ALA A 145 -5.23 -0.81 47.07
N LEU A 146 -4.51 0.03 46.32
CA LEU A 146 -4.75 1.49 46.28
C LEU A 146 -6.00 1.81 45.45
N ILE A 147 -6.10 1.26 44.24
CA ILE A 147 -7.24 1.46 43.34
C ILE A 147 -8.57 1.04 43.98
N GLU A 148 -8.59 -0.06 44.73
CA GLU A 148 -9.78 -0.57 45.41
C GLU A 148 -10.35 0.41 46.44
N LYS A 149 -9.47 1.20 47.09
CA LYS A 149 -9.83 2.21 48.09
C LYS A 149 -10.12 3.58 47.48
N HIS A 150 -9.75 3.79 46.22
CA HIS A 150 -9.93 5.07 45.54
C HIS A 150 -11.32 5.18 44.90
N PRO A 151 -12.09 6.25 45.16
CA PRO A 151 -13.34 6.51 44.45
C PRO A 151 -13.10 6.69 42.95
N ASN A 152 -14.09 6.35 42.12
CA ASN A 152 -13.95 6.54 40.67
C ASN A 152 -13.96 8.06 40.32
N PRO A 153 -13.46 8.47 39.14
CA PRO A 153 -13.34 9.89 38.78
C PRO A 153 -14.67 10.65 38.82
N ARG A 154 -15.79 9.98 38.54
CA ARG A 154 -17.13 10.57 38.67
C ARG A 154 -17.42 10.95 40.13
N GLU A 155 -17.21 10.04 41.07
CA GLU A 155 -17.44 10.31 42.50
C GLU A 155 -16.51 11.42 43.01
N VAL A 156 -15.24 11.39 42.58
CA VAL A 156 -14.26 12.43 42.92
C VAL A 156 -14.78 13.80 42.49
N TYR A 157 -15.23 13.91 41.24
CA TYR A 157 -15.70 15.18 40.69
C TYR A 157 -17.07 15.61 41.24
N VAL A 158 -18.00 14.68 41.47
CA VAL A 158 -19.28 14.96 42.13
C VAL A 158 -19.03 15.56 43.52
N LYS A 159 -18.12 14.97 44.29
CA LYS A 159 -17.74 15.50 45.60
C LYS A 159 -17.15 16.90 45.47
N TYR A 160 -16.23 17.11 44.51
CA TYR A 160 -15.65 18.43 44.25
C TYR A 160 -16.73 19.49 43.96
N LEU A 161 -17.69 19.19 43.07
CA LEU A 161 -18.79 20.10 42.73
C LEU A 161 -19.70 20.38 43.93
N LEU A 162 -20.01 19.37 44.74
CA LEU A 162 -20.80 19.55 45.96
C LEU A 162 -20.14 20.46 46.98
N GLU A 163 -18.80 20.43 47.06
CA GLU A 163 -18.01 21.22 48.02
C GLU A 163 -17.66 22.62 47.49
N ASN A 164 -17.41 22.77 46.19
CA ASN A 164 -16.79 23.96 45.60
C ASN A 164 -17.59 24.58 44.44
N GLY A 165 -18.56 23.86 43.89
CA GLY A 165 -19.37 24.32 42.77
C GLY A 165 -20.40 25.38 43.17
N GLU A 166 -20.84 26.15 42.18
CA GLU A 166 -21.99 27.05 42.30
C GLU A 166 -23.28 26.25 42.57
N ALA A 167 -24.34 26.93 43.04
CA ALA A 167 -25.56 26.26 43.52
C ALA A 167 -26.21 25.36 42.45
N ASP A 168 -26.17 25.79 41.19
CA ASP A 168 -26.64 25.04 40.03
C ASP A 168 -25.77 23.80 39.75
N ALA A 169 -24.44 23.91 39.86
CA ALA A 169 -23.52 22.78 39.72
C ALA A 169 -23.71 21.72 40.83
N GLN A 170 -23.99 22.16 42.06
CA GLN A 170 -24.32 21.27 43.17
C GLN A 170 -25.65 20.54 42.97
N GLU A 171 -26.66 21.21 42.44
CA GLU A 171 -27.95 20.61 42.09
C GLU A 171 -27.77 19.59 40.95
N LEU A 172 -27.06 19.98 39.89
CA LEU A 172 -26.73 19.09 38.78
C LEU A 172 -26.00 17.84 39.27
N ALA A 173 -24.99 17.97 40.13
CA ALA A 173 -24.23 16.85 40.67
C ALA A 173 -25.12 15.83 41.43
N LYS A 174 -26.17 16.29 42.13
CA LYS A 174 -27.13 15.43 42.83
C LYS A 174 -28.04 14.67 41.87
N GLU A 175 -28.38 15.28 40.73
CA GLU A 175 -29.31 14.72 39.75
C GLU A 175 -28.63 13.95 38.61
N MET A 176 -27.32 14.13 38.44
CA MET A 176 -26.57 13.72 37.26
C MET A 176 -26.67 12.22 36.96
N GLU A 177 -26.67 11.37 37.98
CA GLU A 177 -26.79 9.92 37.82
C GLU A 177 -28.18 9.52 37.29
N LYS A 178 -29.23 10.08 37.90
CA LYS A 178 -30.61 9.82 37.46
C LYS A 178 -30.82 10.32 36.04
N LYS A 179 -30.30 11.50 35.72
CA LYS A 179 -30.35 12.09 34.38
C LYS A 179 -29.59 11.24 33.36
N PHE A 180 -28.36 10.83 33.66
CA PHE A 180 -27.55 10.01 32.75
C PHE A 180 -28.23 8.69 32.38
N TRP A 181 -28.81 7.98 33.36
CA TRP A 181 -29.56 6.75 33.10
C TRP A 181 -30.84 6.99 32.28
N ALA A 182 -31.56 8.08 32.58
CA ALA A 182 -32.72 8.48 31.81
C ALA A 182 -32.34 8.81 30.35
N ASP A 183 -31.28 9.59 30.14
CA ASP A 183 -30.76 9.97 28.83
C ASP A 183 -30.30 8.72 28.04
N LEU A 184 -29.62 7.76 28.67
CA LEU A 184 -29.23 6.49 28.01
C LEU A 184 -30.45 5.69 27.56
N GLN A 185 -31.48 5.60 28.40
CA GLN A 185 -32.71 4.89 28.08
C GLN A 185 -33.48 5.62 26.96
N GLU A 186 -33.59 6.94 27.05
CA GLU A 186 -34.22 7.78 26.01
C GLU A 186 -33.48 7.66 24.68
N ARG A 187 -32.13 7.72 24.67
CA ARG A 187 -31.32 7.55 23.46
C ARG A 187 -31.40 6.15 22.88
N LEU A 188 -31.44 5.11 23.72
CA LEU A 188 -31.68 3.75 23.28
C LEU A 188 -33.04 3.62 22.57
N ASP A 189 -34.05 4.29 23.09
CA ASP A 189 -35.40 4.29 22.52
C ASP A 189 -35.49 5.18 21.26
N GLU A 190 -34.78 6.31 21.21
CA GLU A 190 -34.72 7.26 20.10
C GLU A 190 -33.94 6.70 18.90
N VAL A 191 -32.74 6.14 19.10
CA VAL A 191 -31.90 5.60 18.01
C VAL A 191 -32.55 4.37 17.36
N LYS A 192 -33.36 3.61 18.12
CA LYS A 192 -34.20 2.54 17.57
C LYS A 192 -35.33 3.06 16.66
N GLN A 193 -35.76 4.30 16.84
CA GLN A 193 -36.93 4.87 16.16
C GLN A 193 -36.55 5.85 15.04
N ASN A 194 -35.48 6.63 15.18
CA ASN A 194 -35.07 7.70 14.26
C ASN A 194 -33.53 7.78 14.15
N PRO A 195 -32.88 7.08 13.21
CA PRO A 195 -31.45 7.26 12.97
C PRO A 195 -31.15 8.70 12.53
N LEU A 196 -30.10 9.31 13.09
CA LEU A 196 -29.68 10.66 12.73
C LEU A 196 -29.30 10.74 11.23
N PRO A 197 -29.75 11.77 10.50
CA PRO A 197 -29.40 11.92 9.10
C PRO A 197 -27.89 12.21 8.96
N TYR A 198 -27.18 11.36 8.22
CA TYR A 198 -25.77 11.58 7.88
C TYR A 198 -25.66 12.24 6.49
N HIS A 199 -25.02 13.41 6.44
CA HIS A 199 -24.72 14.08 5.18
C HIS A 199 -23.45 13.49 4.56
N LEU A 200 -23.64 12.72 3.48
CA LEU A 200 -22.53 12.10 2.75
C LEU A 200 -21.55 13.15 2.21
N GLN A 201 -20.28 13.02 2.58
CA GLN A 201 -19.18 13.79 2.00
C GLN A 201 -18.83 13.25 0.60
N GLN A 202 -18.04 13.99 -0.18
CA GLN A 202 -17.68 13.57 -1.53
C GLN A 202 -17.02 12.17 -1.60
N PRO A 203 -16.04 11.82 -0.72
CA PRO A 203 -15.55 10.46 -0.61
C PRO A 203 -16.62 9.39 -0.37
N ASP A 204 -17.58 9.68 0.51
CA ASP A 204 -18.66 8.73 0.84
C ASP A 204 -19.57 8.50 -0.38
N LYS A 205 -19.85 9.56 -1.15
CA LYS A 205 -20.60 9.46 -2.41
C LYS A 205 -19.87 8.61 -3.45
N TRP A 206 -18.55 8.77 -3.57
CA TRP A 206 -17.76 7.93 -4.47
C TRP A 206 -17.80 6.46 -4.03
N TRP A 207 -17.60 6.17 -2.75
CA TRP A 207 -17.73 4.80 -2.25
C TRP A 207 -19.12 4.21 -2.48
N ASN A 208 -20.18 4.98 -2.25
CA ASN A 208 -21.57 4.53 -2.50
C ASN A 208 -21.88 4.31 -3.99
N SER A 209 -21.09 4.88 -4.91
CA SER A 209 -21.24 4.62 -6.35
C SER A 209 -20.55 3.33 -6.81
N LEU A 210 -19.72 2.74 -5.95
CA LEU A 210 -19.04 1.47 -6.20
C LEU A 210 -19.84 0.31 -5.60
N ARG A 211 -19.59 -0.89 -6.10
CA ARG A 211 -20.15 -2.14 -5.59
C ARG A 211 -19.04 -3.07 -5.08
N GLN A 212 -19.43 -4.16 -4.42
CA GLN A 212 -18.49 -5.25 -4.14
C GLN A 212 -18.17 -6.03 -5.42
N SER A 213 -16.99 -6.64 -5.46
CA SER A 213 -16.59 -7.53 -6.55
C SER A 213 -17.33 -8.86 -6.49
N THR A 214 -17.51 -9.49 -7.65
CA THR A 214 -17.99 -10.85 -7.83
C THR A 214 -16.94 -11.66 -8.59
N GLU A 215 -17.01 -12.99 -8.53
CA GLU A 215 -16.05 -13.85 -9.27
C GLU A 215 -16.06 -13.56 -10.78
N ALA A 216 -17.23 -13.28 -11.35
CA ALA A 216 -17.39 -12.96 -12.78
C ALA A 216 -16.60 -11.73 -13.22
N ASP A 217 -16.31 -10.79 -12.30
CA ASP A 217 -15.55 -9.58 -12.61
C ASP A 217 -14.07 -9.85 -12.96
N PHE A 218 -13.57 -11.02 -12.61
CA PHE A 218 -12.19 -11.44 -12.83
C PHE A 218 -12.03 -12.39 -14.02
N GLU A 219 -13.12 -12.73 -14.71
CA GLU A 219 -13.06 -13.54 -15.94
C GLU A 219 -12.53 -12.74 -17.14
N GLN A 220 -12.81 -11.43 -17.16
CA GLN A 220 -12.37 -10.52 -18.20
C GLN A 220 -12.00 -9.16 -17.62
N SER A 221 -10.81 -8.66 -17.93
CA SER A 221 -10.41 -7.31 -17.55
C SER A 221 -11.23 -6.23 -18.29
N PRO A 222 -11.53 -5.09 -17.63
CA PRO A 222 -12.24 -3.98 -18.26
C PRO A 222 -11.41 -3.33 -19.37
N VAL A 223 -12.10 -2.65 -20.28
CA VAL A 223 -11.46 -1.82 -21.31
C VAL A 223 -10.68 -0.70 -20.63
N THR A 224 -9.39 -0.63 -20.94
CA THR A 224 -8.46 0.36 -20.36
C THR A 224 -7.62 1.04 -21.43
N ALA A 225 -7.90 0.78 -22.71
CA ALA A 225 -7.28 1.46 -23.83
C ALA A 225 -7.56 2.96 -23.81
N ILE A 226 -6.68 3.74 -24.44
CA ILE A 226 -6.84 5.18 -24.65
C ILE A 226 -6.87 5.50 -26.15
N SER A 227 -7.38 6.66 -26.53
CA SER A 227 -7.32 7.07 -27.94
C SER A 227 -5.88 7.31 -28.40
N GLU A 228 -5.61 7.17 -29.70
CA GLU A 228 -4.29 7.52 -30.28
C GLU A 228 -3.93 8.99 -30.02
N ASP A 229 -4.91 9.89 -30.11
CA ASP A 229 -4.74 11.31 -29.84
C ASP A 229 -4.33 11.56 -28.38
N GLU A 230 -4.98 10.87 -27.44
CA GLU A 230 -4.63 10.94 -26.02
C GLU A 230 -3.25 10.36 -25.74
N PHE A 231 -2.94 9.19 -26.30
CA PHE A 231 -1.62 8.57 -26.20
C PHE A 231 -0.53 9.57 -26.64
N LYS A 232 -0.71 10.17 -27.82
CA LYS A 232 0.25 11.11 -28.39
C LYS A 232 0.37 12.37 -27.54
N LYS A 233 -0.75 12.95 -27.10
CA LYS A 233 -0.76 14.13 -26.22
C LYS A 233 0.04 13.89 -24.94
N VAL A 234 -0.20 12.77 -24.27
CA VAL A 234 0.51 12.42 -23.02
C VAL A 234 1.97 12.14 -23.30
N PHE A 235 2.29 11.35 -24.34
CA PHE A 235 3.67 11.05 -24.74
C PHE A 235 4.47 12.32 -25.04
N ASP A 236 3.97 13.20 -25.92
CA ASP A 236 4.66 14.42 -26.32
C ASP A 236 4.91 15.33 -25.12
N THR A 237 3.92 15.45 -24.22
CA THR A 237 4.05 16.23 -22.98
C THR A 237 5.15 15.67 -22.07
N LEU A 238 5.21 14.35 -21.92
CA LEU A 238 6.20 13.67 -21.09
C LEU A 238 7.64 13.84 -21.59
N MET A 239 7.83 14.09 -22.89
CA MET A 239 9.16 14.26 -23.49
C MET A 239 9.63 15.72 -23.52
N GLN A 240 8.80 16.66 -23.03
CA GLN A 240 9.09 18.08 -23.03
C GLN A 240 9.31 18.64 -21.61
N TRP A 241 10.05 19.74 -21.55
CA TRP A 241 10.25 20.54 -20.34
C TRP A 241 10.24 22.04 -20.70
N PRO A 242 10.07 22.94 -19.71
CA PRO A 242 10.05 24.39 -19.95
C PRO A 242 11.35 24.89 -20.58
N ALA A 243 11.25 25.92 -21.43
CA ALA A 243 12.42 26.46 -22.15
C ALA A 243 13.51 27.03 -21.23
N ASP A 244 13.14 27.45 -20.02
CA ASP A 244 14.03 27.94 -18.97
C ASP A 244 14.60 26.84 -18.05
N PHE A 245 14.21 25.58 -18.25
CA PHE A 245 14.71 24.44 -17.49
C PHE A 245 15.95 23.82 -18.17
N LYS A 246 17.03 23.66 -17.40
CA LYS A 246 18.27 23.02 -17.86
C LYS A 246 18.40 21.61 -17.26
N PRO A 247 18.03 20.54 -17.98
CA PRO A 247 18.24 19.19 -17.50
C PRO A 247 19.73 18.82 -17.45
N LEU A 248 20.09 17.90 -16.56
CA LEU A 248 21.34 17.17 -16.68
C LEU A 248 21.41 16.48 -18.06
N ARG A 249 22.54 16.63 -18.78
CA ARG A 249 22.73 16.06 -20.13
C ARG A 249 22.39 14.58 -20.27
N LYS A 250 22.62 13.78 -19.21
CA LYS A 250 22.26 12.35 -19.19
C LYS A 250 20.74 12.14 -19.23
N VAL A 251 19.97 12.97 -18.55
CA VAL A 251 18.50 12.92 -18.54
C VAL A 251 17.94 13.33 -19.90
N GLU A 252 18.45 14.42 -20.47
CA GLU A 252 18.11 14.84 -21.82
C GLU A 252 18.31 13.71 -22.82
N LYS A 253 19.47 13.03 -22.76
CA LYS A 253 19.78 11.90 -23.63
C LYS A 253 18.78 10.73 -23.46
N ILE A 254 18.41 10.40 -22.22
CA ILE A 254 17.41 9.35 -21.94
C ILE A 254 16.06 9.69 -22.59
N LEU A 255 15.61 10.94 -22.50
CA LEU A 255 14.33 11.36 -23.11
C LEU A 255 14.41 11.38 -24.64
N GLN A 256 15.52 11.84 -25.22
CA GLN A 256 15.75 11.76 -26.67
C GLN A 256 15.78 10.32 -27.19
N ASP A 257 16.35 9.37 -26.43
CA ASP A 257 16.36 7.96 -26.80
C ASP A 257 14.95 7.35 -26.78
N LYS A 258 14.08 7.78 -25.86
CA LYS A 258 12.65 7.39 -25.85
C LYS A 258 11.88 7.94 -27.05
N VAL A 259 12.11 9.21 -27.41
CA VAL A 259 11.54 9.81 -28.63
C VAL A 259 12.01 9.05 -29.87
N LYS A 260 13.31 8.76 -29.96
CA LYS A 260 13.87 7.99 -31.07
C LYS A 260 13.24 6.60 -31.18
N LEU A 261 13.10 5.86 -30.06
CA LEU A 261 12.45 4.55 -30.04
C LEU A 261 11.02 4.62 -30.61
N PHE A 262 10.24 5.61 -30.17
CA PHE A 262 8.90 5.82 -30.66
C PHE A 262 8.87 6.17 -32.16
N ASP A 263 9.76 7.05 -32.62
CA ASP A 263 9.81 7.48 -34.01
C ASP A 263 10.22 6.35 -34.96
N THR A 264 11.23 5.55 -34.57
CA THR A 264 11.80 4.52 -35.44
C THR A 264 11.09 3.18 -35.35
N GLU A 265 10.60 2.78 -34.17
CA GLU A 265 10.02 1.46 -33.94
C GLU A 265 8.54 1.48 -33.59
N LYS A 266 7.94 2.65 -33.34
CA LYS A 266 6.55 2.78 -32.84
C LYS A 266 6.33 1.97 -31.56
N LYS A 267 7.34 1.95 -30.69
CA LYS A 267 7.34 1.25 -29.41
C LYS A 267 7.53 2.19 -28.23
N THR A 268 7.09 1.72 -27.08
CA THR A 268 7.18 2.42 -25.79
C THR A 268 7.88 1.53 -24.78
N ASP A 269 8.82 2.09 -24.02
CA ASP A 269 9.52 1.38 -22.94
C ASP A 269 8.72 1.38 -21.63
N TRP A 270 9.16 0.56 -20.66
CA TRP A 270 8.46 0.37 -19.38
C TRP A 270 8.15 1.67 -18.64
N ALA A 271 9.16 2.53 -18.48
CA ALA A 271 9.00 3.77 -17.71
C ALA A 271 8.10 4.78 -18.43
N THR A 272 8.09 4.79 -19.77
CA THR A 272 7.17 5.67 -20.51
C THR A 272 5.75 5.15 -20.42
N ALA A 273 5.53 3.84 -20.51
CA ALA A 273 4.21 3.23 -20.32
C ALA A 273 3.64 3.47 -18.91
N GLU A 274 4.48 3.38 -17.88
CA GLU A 274 4.11 3.73 -16.51
C GLU A 274 3.61 5.19 -16.42
N LEU A 275 4.41 6.14 -16.92
CA LEU A 275 4.04 7.56 -16.88
C LEU A 275 2.86 7.89 -17.80
N LEU A 276 2.68 7.17 -18.91
CA LEU A 276 1.51 7.27 -19.77
C LEU A 276 0.24 6.87 -19.01
N ALA A 277 0.27 5.82 -18.20
CA ALA A 277 -0.88 5.40 -17.41
C ALA A 277 -1.26 6.46 -16.38
N TYR A 278 -0.28 7.05 -15.70
CA TYR A 278 -0.52 8.16 -14.78
C TYR A 278 -1.07 9.39 -15.53
N GLY A 279 -0.42 9.77 -16.63
CA GLY A 279 -0.81 10.91 -17.45
C GLY A 279 -2.23 10.80 -18.00
N SER A 280 -2.64 9.62 -18.48
CA SER A 280 -3.98 9.41 -19.02
C SER A 280 -5.06 9.38 -17.93
N LEU A 281 -4.73 8.91 -16.72
CA LEU A 281 -5.64 9.03 -15.58
C LEU A 281 -5.82 10.51 -15.16
N LEU A 282 -4.76 11.31 -15.22
CA LEU A 282 -4.85 12.73 -14.91
C LEU A 282 -5.73 13.48 -15.91
N THR A 283 -5.62 13.18 -17.22
CA THR A 283 -6.48 13.77 -18.25
C THR A 283 -7.95 13.38 -18.10
N GLU A 284 -8.23 12.22 -17.50
CA GLU A 284 -9.58 11.77 -17.10
C GLU A 284 -10.08 12.38 -15.78
N GLY A 285 -9.30 13.28 -15.15
CA GLY A 285 -9.67 13.91 -13.89
C GLY A 285 -9.52 12.98 -12.66
N LYS A 286 -8.67 11.95 -12.76
CA LYS A 286 -8.34 11.06 -11.63
C LYS A 286 -7.01 11.46 -11.00
N ASP A 287 -6.98 11.50 -9.67
CA ASP A 287 -5.76 11.76 -8.92
C ASP A 287 -4.82 10.55 -9.01
N VAL A 288 -3.52 10.82 -9.01
CA VAL A 288 -2.49 9.79 -8.92
C VAL A 288 -1.53 10.16 -7.79
N ARG A 289 -1.37 9.27 -6.82
CA ARG A 289 -0.46 9.45 -5.68
C ARG A 289 0.54 8.31 -5.63
N MET A 290 1.82 8.63 -5.53
CA MET A 290 2.89 7.66 -5.37
C MET A 290 3.84 8.04 -4.25
N SER A 291 4.22 7.05 -3.43
CA SER A 291 5.05 7.23 -2.25
C SER A 291 5.97 6.03 -2.08
N GLY A 292 7.22 6.28 -1.71
CA GLY A 292 8.23 5.25 -1.51
C GLY A 292 9.63 5.85 -1.60
N GLN A 293 10.65 5.05 -1.30
CA GLN A 293 12.02 5.53 -1.30
C GLN A 293 12.48 5.80 -2.74
N ASP A 294 12.98 7.02 -2.99
CA ASP A 294 13.54 7.46 -4.28
C ASP A 294 12.61 7.40 -5.51
N VAL A 295 11.30 7.25 -5.31
CA VAL A 295 10.32 7.02 -6.39
C VAL A 295 10.29 8.09 -7.46
N LYS A 296 10.63 9.35 -7.14
CA LYS A 296 10.69 10.47 -8.10
C LYS A 296 11.63 10.15 -9.28
N ARG A 297 12.82 9.61 -8.97
CA ARG A 297 13.80 9.14 -9.96
C ARG A 297 13.52 7.69 -10.36
N GLY A 298 13.06 6.90 -9.39
CA GLY A 298 13.07 5.44 -9.40
C GLY A 298 14.41 4.90 -8.90
N THR A 299 14.38 3.85 -8.06
CA THR A 299 15.57 3.14 -7.55
C THR A 299 16.53 2.82 -8.68
N PHE A 300 16.01 2.26 -9.76
CA PHE A 300 16.77 1.83 -10.93
C PHE A 300 17.03 2.94 -11.94
N SER A 301 16.76 4.21 -11.60
CA SER A 301 16.88 5.38 -12.48
C SER A 301 16.18 5.21 -13.83
N HIS A 302 14.95 4.71 -13.79
CA HIS A 302 14.13 4.46 -14.98
C HIS A 302 13.02 5.50 -15.13
N ARG A 303 12.40 5.93 -14.02
CA ARG A 303 11.15 6.70 -14.03
C ARG A 303 11.37 8.17 -14.40
N HIS A 304 12.25 8.85 -13.67
CA HIS A 304 12.49 10.29 -13.84
C HIS A 304 11.19 11.10 -13.97
N ALA A 305 10.21 10.88 -13.08
CA ALA A 305 8.95 11.63 -13.09
C ALA A 305 9.19 13.11 -12.72
N VAL A 306 10.11 13.34 -11.77
CA VAL A 306 10.60 14.66 -11.40
C VAL A 306 12.04 14.80 -11.87
N LEU A 307 12.30 15.83 -12.65
CA LEU A 307 13.62 16.25 -13.10
C LEU A 307 14.15 17.35 -12.17
N MET A 308 15.48 17.45 -12.04
CA MET A 308 16.12 18.53 -11.29
C MET A 308 16.89 19.42 -12.26
N ASP A 309 16.70 20.73 -12.13
CA ASP A 309 17.49 21.71 -12.89
C ASP A 309 18.96 21.64 -12.44
N GLU A 310 19.88 21.51 -13.40
CA GLU A 310 21.31 21.34 -13.11
C GLU A 310 21.95 22.57 -12.45
N VAL A 311 21.36 23.75 -12.59
CA VAL A 311 21.90 25.02 -12.09
C VAL A 311 21.26 25.43 -10.78
N THR A 312 19.94 25.21 -10.63
CA THR A 312 19.18 25.78 -9.50
C THR A 312 18.61 24.73 -8.54
N ASP A 313 18.78 23.44 -8.80
CA ASP A 313 18.12 22.34 -8.07
C ASP A 313 16.59 22.47 -8.01
N LYS A 314 15.99 23.25 -8.94
CA LYS A 314 14.54 23.41 -8.98
C LYS A 314 13.92 22.16 -9.58
N PRO A 315 12.93 21.53 -8.93
CA PRO A 315 12.28 20.35 -9.48
C PRO A 315 11.31 20.73 -10.61
N TYR A 316 11.25 19.91 -11.66
CA TYR A 316 10.22 19.94 -12.69
C TYR A 316 9.51 18.59 -12.75
N ASN A 317 8.22 18.57 -12.42
CA ASN A 317 7.38 17.38 -12.51
C ASN A 317 6.78 17.27 -13.92
N ARG A 318 7.17 16.23 -14.65
CA ARG A 318 6.82 16.02 -16.07
C ARG A 318 5.33 15.77 -16.29
N LEU A 319 4.58 15.38 -15.25
CA LEU A 319 3.13 15.14 -15.34
C LEU A 319 2.28 16.35 -14.96
N SER A 320 2.87 17.40 -14.35
CA SER A 320 2.11 18.60 -13.95
C SER A 320 1.35 19.28 -15.11
N PRO A 321 1.87 19.35 -16.36
CA PRO A 321 1.11 19.93 -17.47
C PRO A 321 -0.14 19.14 -17.89
N LEU A 322 -0.31 17.89 -17.42
CA LEU A 322 -1.45 17.03 -17.73
C LEU A 322 -2.56 17.09 -16.68
N GLU A 323 -2.35 17.81 -15.58
CA GLU A 323 -3.35 17.99 -14.53
C GLU A 323 -4.59 18.73 -15.06
N SER A 324 -5.77 18.11 -14.95
CA SER A 324 -7.04 18.66 -15.42
C SER A 324 -8.09 18.63 -14.29
N GLY A 325 -7.86 19.42 -13.25
CA GLY A 325 -8.64 19.35 -11.99
C GLY A 325 -8.26 18.17 -11.08
N SER A 326 -7.44 17.25 -11.60
CA SER A 326 -6.73 16.20 -10.88
C SER A 326 -5.33 16.65 -10.45
N LYS A 327 -4.67 15.84 -9.61
CA LYS A 327 -3.30 16.09 -9.13
C LYS A 327 -2.42 14.85 -9.20
N PHE A 328 -1.18 15.04 -9.66
CA PHE A 328 -0.12 14.04 -9.56
C PHE A 328 0.80 14.35 -8.38
N ARG A 329 0.72 13.50 -7.35
CA ARG A 329 1.45 13.67 -6.10
C ARG A 329 2.49 12.55 -5.96
N ILE A 330 3.77 12.87 -6.14
CA ILE A 330 4.86 11.90 -6.00
C ILE A 330 5.86 12.34 -4.94
N TYR A 331 6.11 11.48 -3.95
CA TYR A 331 6.95 11.80 -2.80
C TYR A 331 8.01 10.73 -2.58
N ASN A 332 9.27 11.16 -2.46
CA ASN A 332 10.30 10.32 -1.86
C ASN A 332 9.95 10.20 -0.37
N SER A 333 9.68 8.99 0.09
CA SER A 333 9.38 8.73 1.48
C SER A 333 10.63 8.88 2.35
N LEU A 334 10.44 9.03 3.66
CA LEU A 334 11.47 8.66 4.62
C LEU A 334 11.75 7.14 4.55
N LEU A 335 12.83 6.70 5.19
CA LEU A 335 13.27 5.29 5.20
C LEU A 335 12.41 4.46 6.17
N SER A 336 11.15 4.25 5.82
CA SER A 336 10.13 3.54 6.60
C SER A 336 9.23 2.77 5.66
N GLU A 337 9.07 1.47 5.87
CA GLU A 337 8.11 0.64 5.14
C GLU A 337 6.77 0.57 5.89
N TYR A 338 6.80 0.29 7.20
CA TYR A 338 5.60 0.05 7.99
C TYR A 338 4.71 1.30 8.05
N GLY A 339 5.28 2.43 8.47
CA GLY A 339 4.59 3.71 8.53
C GLY A 339 4.09 4.18 7.18
N VAL A 340 4.94 4.15 6.16
CA VAL A 340 4.60 4.67 4.83
C VAL A 340 3.50 3.82 4.17
N LEU A 341 3.61 2.49 4.19
CA LEU A 341 2.56 1.63 3.64
C LEU A 341 1.23 1.82 4.39
N GLY A 342 1.29 1.98 5.72
CA GLY A 342 0.10 2.27 6.52
C GLY A 342 -0.54 3.62 6.21
N PHE A 343 0.27 4.62 5.89
CA PHE A 343 -0.20 5.93 5.41
C PHE A 343 -0.90 5.80 4.06
N GLU A 344 -0.26 5.16 3.08
CA GLU A 344 -0.82 5.01 1.72
C GLU A 344 -2.11 4.16 1.73
N TYR A 345 -2.18 3.12 2.58
CA TYR A 345 -3.43 2.36 2.77
C TYR A 345 -4.55 3.26 3.29
N GLY A 346 -4.26 4.11 4.28
CA GLY A 346 -5.21 5.09 4.79
C GLY A 346 -5.67 6.10 3.73
N TYR A 347 -4.76 6.53 2.86
CA TYR A 347 -5.07 7.44 1.75
C TYR A 347 -6.00 6.75 0.73
N ALA A 348 -5.66 5.53 0.30
CA ALA A 348 -6.47 4.74 -0.63
C ALA A 348 -7.88 4.43 -0.09
N LEU A 349 -7.99 4.18 1.23
CA LEU A 349 -9.27 3.96 1.90
C LEU A 349 -10.15 5.22 1.88
N ALA A 350 -9.56 6.40 2.00
CA ALA A 350 -10.29 7.65 1.95
C ALA A 350 -10.68 8.07 0.52
N ASN A 351 -9.84 7.80 -0.48
CA ASN A 351 -10.06 8.27 -1.84
C ASN A 351 -10.12 7.10 -2.85
N PRO A 352 -11.31 6.54 -3.12
CA PRO A 352 -11.47 5.49 -4.13
C PRO A 352 -11.32 6.03 -5.56
N ASN A 353 -11.26 7.34 -5.77
CA ASN A 353 -11.17 7.95 -7.09
C ASN A 353 -9.71 8.30 -7.49
N ALA A 354 -8.73 7.84 -6.71
CA ALA A 354 -7.31 8.04 -6.98
C ALA A 354 -6.58 6.70 -7.18
N LEU A 355 -5.58 6.68 -8.07
CA LEU A 355 -4.61 5.60 -8.13
C LEU A 355 -3.55 5.87 -7.07
N VAL A 356 -3.51 5.03 -6.03
CA VAL A 356 -2.58 5.19 -4.89
C VAL A 356 -1.53 4.09 -4.95
N LEU A 357 -0.27 4.47 -5.07
CA LEU A 357 0.86 3.56 -5.22
C LEU A 357 1.83 3.68 -4.05
N TRP A 358 2.27 2.53 -3.57
CA TRP A 358 3.44 2.38 -2.73
C TRP A 358 4.49 1.54 -3.45
N GLU A 359 5.73 2.03 -3.53
CA GLU A 359 6.84 1.29 -4.14
C GLU A 359 7.94 1.01 -3.10
N ALA A 360 8.26 -0.27 -2.93
CA ALA A 360 9.42 -0.70 -2.17
C ALA A 360 10.71 -0.43 -2.97
N GLN A 361 11.82 -0.11 -2.31
CA GLN A 361 13.09 0.11 -3.02
C GLN A 361 13.56 -1.17 -3.73
N PHE A 362 13.50 -2.28 -3.01
CA PHE A 362 13.48 -3.66 -3.50
C PHE A 362 12.31 -4.36 -2.82
N GLY A 363 11.67 -5.31 -3.52
CA GLY A 363 10.51 -5.99 -2.98
C GLY A 363 10.81 -6.81 -1.72
N ASP A 364 12.06 -7.22 -1.51
CA ASP A 364 12.54 -7.95 -0.34
C ASP A 364 12.24 -7.21 0.99
N PHE A 365 12.27 -5.87 0.99
CA PHE A 365 12.06 -5.04 2.18
C PHE A 365 10.59 -4.91 2.60
N VAL A 366 9.67 -5.43 1.80
CA VAL A 366 8.22 -5.38 2.09
C VAL A 366 7.86 -6.04 3.43
N ASN A 367 8.70 -6.97 3.90
CA ASN A 367 8.53 -7.65 5.18
C ASN A 367 8.56 -6.70 6.39
N GLY A 368 9.18 -5.51 6.29
CA GLY A 368 9.11 -4.48 7.33
C GLY A 368 7.68 -4.00 7.59
N ALA A 369 6.79 -4.12 6.60
CA ALA A 369 5.39 -3.72 6.69
C ALA A 369 4.42 -4.91 6.79
N GLN A 370 4.88 -6.09 7.22
CA GLN A 370 4.08 -7.32 7.21
C GLN A 370 2.76 -7.17 7.98
N THR A 371 2.74 -6.45 9.11
CA THR A 371 1.51 -6.21 9.87
C THR A 371 0.45 -5.45 9.06
N MET A 372 0.85 -4.51 8.19
CA MET A 372 -0.09 -3.85 7.28
C MET A 372 -0.65 -4.83 6.24
N ILE A 373 0.19 -5.71 5.72
CA ILE A 373 -0.22 -6.70 4.72
C ILE A 373 -1.24 -7.66 5.33
N ASP A 374 -0.90 -8.27 6.46
CA ASP A 374 -1.72 -9.30 7.10
C ASP A 374 -3.02 -8.74 7.65
N GLN A 375 -2.94 -7.58 8.32
CA GLN A 375 -4.08 -7.08 9.08
C GLN A 375 -4.94 -6.08 8.32
N PHE A 376 -4.49 -5.53 7.19
CA PHE A 376 -5.27 -4.51 6.47
C PHE A 376 -5.41 -4.81 4.99
N ILE A 377 -4.32 -5.09 4.29
CA ILE A 377 -4.36 -5.23 2.83
C ILE A 377 -5.02 -6.56 2.43
N SER A 378 -4.64 -7.68 3.04
CA SER A 378 -5.20 -9.00 2.69
C SER A 378 -6.58 -9.26 3.30
N ALA A 379 -6.93 -8.60 4.41
CA ALA A 379 -8.08 -8.96 5.23
C ALA A 379 -9.05 -7.80 5.54
N GLY A 380 -8.74 -6.56 5.16
CA GLY A 380 -9.54 -5.39 5.56
C GLY A 380 -10.97 -5.41 5.02
N GLU A 381 -11.17 -5.94 3.82
CA GLU A 381 -12.50 -6.08 3.23
C GLU A 381 -13.33 -7.11 3.99
N GLN A 382 -12.77 -8.28 4.31
CA GLN A 382 -13.50 -9.33 5.04
C GLN A 382 -13.79 -8.94 6.50
N LYS A 383 -12.83 -8.28 7.18
CA LYS A 383 -13.00 -7.91 8.59
C LYS A 383 -13.92 -6.73 8.81
N TRP A 384 -13.91 -5.75 7.90
CA TRP A 384 -14.54 -4.44 8.12
C TRP A 384 -15.43 -3.97 6.98
N ASN A 385 -15.65 -4.79 5.95
CA ASN A 385 -16.35 -4.41 4.73
C ASN A 385 -15.77 -3.15 4.08
N ARG A 386 -14.43 -3.04 4.09
CA ARG A 386 -13.69 -1.91 3.52
C ARG A 386 -12.80 -2.35 2.36
N MET A 387 -13.23 -1.98 1.15
CA MET A 387 -12.41 -2.09 -0.06
C MET A 387 -11.22 -1.12 -0.03
N SER A 388 -10.16 -1.43 -0.76
CA SER A 388 -8.99 -0.54 -0.94
C SER A 388 -8.39 -0.73 -2.32
N GLY A 389 -7.97 0.36 -2.96
CA GLY A 389 -7.36 0.37 -4.30
C GLY A 389 -5.85 0.59 -4.28
N ILE A 390 -5.18 0.24 -3.18
CA ILE A 390 -3.73 0.43 -3.07
C ILE A 390 -2.98 -0.49 -4.05
N THR A 391 -2.04 0.09 -4.78
CA THR A 391 -1.11 -0.64 -5.64
C THR A 391 0.25 -0.72 -4.97
N MET A 392 0.78 -1.93 -4.76
CA MET A 392 2.12 -2.20 -4.25
C MET A 392 3.03 -2.61 -5.41
N LEU A 393 4.10 -1.85 -5.63
CA LEU A 393 5.15 -2.17 -6.60
C LEU A 393 6.34 -2.75 -5.85
N LEU A 394 6.63 -4.03 -6.11
CA LEU A 394 7.64 -4.81 -5.39
C LEU A 394 8.73 -5.29 -6.35
N PRO A 395 9.86 -4.56 -6.48
CA PRO A 395 10.90 -4.96 -7.41
C PRO A 395 11.41 -6.37 -7.14
N HIS A 396 11.26 -7.26 -8.12
CA HIS A 396 11.45 -8.70 -7.99
C HIS A 396 12.26 -9.25 -9.17
N GLY A 397 13.10 -10.24 -8.91
CA GLY A 397 13.80 -10.99 -9.95
C GLY A 397 15.16 -11.52 -9.51
N TYR A 398 15.47 -12.76 -9.91
CA TYR A 398 16.72 -13.43 -9.59
C TYR A 398 17.79 -13.01 -10.60
N GLU A 399 18.68 -12.11 -10.17
CA GLU A 399 19.70 -11.45 -11.01
C GLU A 399 21.11 -11.53 -10.41
N GLY A 400 21.31 -12.40 -9.41
CA GLY A 400 22.61 -12.62 -8.77
C GLY A 400 23.04 -11.52 -7.79
N GLN A 401 22.11 -10.71 -7.29
CA GLN A 401 22.37 -9.63 -6.33
C GLN A 401 22.30 -10.07 -4.86
N GLY A 402 22.14 -11.37 -4.61
CA GLY A 402 22.07 -11.93 -3.26
C GLY A 402 20.65 -11.96 -2.66
N PRO A 403 20.54 -12.43 -1.40
CA PRO A 403 19.25 -12.75 -0.81
C PRO A 403 18.33 -11.54 -0.56
N GLU A 404 18.85 -10.36 -0.23
CA GLU A 404 18.01 -9.18 0.07
C GLU A 404 17.69 -8.31 -1.16
N HIS A 405 17.98 -8.78 -2.37
CA HIS A 405 17.75 -8.02 -3.62
C HIS A 405 17.20 -8.89 -4.75
N SER A 406 16.50 -9.98 -4.42
CA SER A 406 16.05 -10.98 -5.40
C SER A 406 14.55 -11.27 -5.32
N SER A 407 13.99 -11.36 -4.11
CA SER A 407 12.64 -11.89 -3.92
C SER A 407 11.79 -11.04 -3.00
N ALA A 408 10.77 -10.45 -3.60
CA ALA A 408 9.59 -9.91 -2.92
C ALA A 408 8.69 -10.96 -2.23
N ARG A 409 9.10 -12.23 -2.17
CA ARG A 409 8.37 -13.34 -1.52
C ARG A 409 6.95 -13.53 -2.05
N LEU A 410 6.85 -13.72 -3.37
CA LEU A 410 5.60 -13.97 -4.09
C LEU A 410 4.73 -15.05 -3.43
N GLU A 411 5.35 -16.11 -2.93
CA GLU A 411 4.69 -17.21 -2.24
C GLU A 411 3.88 -16.77 -1.03
N ARG A 412 4.33 -15.73 -0.30
CA ARG A 412 3.67 -15.25 0.91
C ARG A 412 2.37 -14.52 0.58
N PHE A 413 2.39 -13.69 -0.45
CA PHE A 413 1.17 -13.03 -0.92
C PHE A 413 0.16 -14.03 -1.47
N LEU A 414 0.63 -15.01 -2.27
CA LEU A 414 -0.24 -16.07 -2.79
C LEU A 414 -0.84 -16.93 -1.67
N GLN A 415 -0.10 -17.21 -0.60
CA GLN A 415 -0.63 -17.90 0.59
C GLN A 415 -1.77 -17.11 1.26
N SER A 416 -1.70 -15.79 1.25
CA SER A 416 -2.74 -14.91 1.81
C SER A 416 -3.90 -14.64 0.86
N CYS A 417 -3.91 -15.20 -0.35
CA CYS A 417 -4.96 -14.96 -1.34
C CYS A 417 -6.17 -15.87 -1.11
N ALA A 418 -7.33 -15.26 -0.88
CA ALA A 418 -8.62 -15.94 -0.73
C ALA A 418 -9.76 -14.95 -1.00
N GLU A 419 -10.94 -15.44 -1.38
CA GLU A 419 -12.17 -14.62 -1.49
C GLU A 419 -12.01 -13.35 -2.37
N MET A 420 -11.18 -13.44 -3.40
CA MET A 420 -10.82 -12.35 -4.31
C MET A 420 -10.29 -11.10 -3.58
N ASN A 421 -9.61 -11.30 -2.44
CA ASN A 421 -9.17 -10.20 -1.56
C ASN A 421 -8.14 -9.26 -2.20
N MET A 422 -7.29 -9.77 -3.09
CA MET A 422 -6.21 -9.02 -3.75
C MET A 422 -6.05 -9.45 -5.21
N VAL A 423 -5.20 -8.74 -5.94
CA VAL A 423 -4.76 -9.10 -7.29
C VAL A 423 -3.24 -9.24 -7.29
N ILE A 424 -2.72 -10.38 -7.70
CA ILE A 424 -1.28 -10.70 -7.73
C ILE A 424 -0.81 -10.80 -9.18
N THR A 425 0.16 -9.97 -9.56
CA THR A 425 0.66 -9.88 -10.94
C THR A 425 2.18 -9.87 -11.01
N ASN A 426 2.76 -10.44 -12.06
CA ASN A 426 4.20 -10.39 -12.34
C ASN A 426 4.37 -10.17 -13.85
N ILE A 427 4.25 -8.89 -14.20
CA ILE A 427 3.98 -8.41 -15.55
C ILE A 427 5.27 -8.36 -16.38
N THR A 428 5.18 -8.72 -17.66
CA THR A 428 6.36 -8.79 -18.56
C THR A 428 6.39 -7.73 -19.66
N THR A 429 5.28 -7.02 -19.92
CA THR A 429 5.23 -6.02 -21.01
C THR A 429 4.76 -4.65 -20.52
N SER A 430 5.31 -3.61 -21.15
CA SER A 430 5.02 -2.21 -20.84
C SER A 430 3.54 -1.86 -21.05
N ALA A 431 2.89 -2.33 -22.12
CA ALA A 431 1.45 -2.12 -22.33
C ALA A 431 0.60 -2.84 -21.27
N ASN A 432 0.95 -4.08 -20.91
CA ASN A 432 0.18 -4.79 -19.89
C ASN A 432 0.31 -4.11 -18.51
N PHE A 433 1.46 -3.52 -18.19
CA PHE A 433 1.63 -2.71 -16.98
C PHE A 433 0.79 -1.43 -17.02
N PHE A 434 0.76 -0.72 -18.16
CA PHE A 434 -0.13 0.43 -18.37
C PHE A 434 -1.61 0.08 -18.11
N HIS A 435 -2.08 -1.04 -18.68
CA HIS A 435 -3.45 -1.49 -18.49
C HIS A 435 -3.72 -1.92 -17.05
N ALA A 436 -2.79 -2.60 -16.38
CA ALA A 436 -2.94 -3.00 -14.98
C ALA A 436 -3.17 -1.80 -14.04
N LEU A 437 -2.45 -0.70 -14.27
CA LEU A 437 -2.58 0.54 -13.49
C LEU A 437 -3.94 1.22 -13.73
N ARG A 438 -4.36 1.35 -14.99
CA ARG A 438 -5.67 1.95 -15.33
C ARG A 438 -6.85 1.08 -14.87
N ARG A 439 -6.67 -0.25 -14.90
CA ARG A 439 -7.66 -1.24 -14.44
C ARG A 439 -8.11 -1.00 -13.00
N GLN A 440 -7.20 -0.56 -12.12
CA GLN A 440 -7.51 -0.25 -10.71
C GLN A 440 -8.65 0.77 -10.54
N LEU A 441 -8.79 1.72 -11.48
CA LEU A 441 -9.84 2.74 -11.45
C LEU A 441 -10.99 2.45 -12.41
N ALA A 442 -10.75 1.65 -13.46
CA ALA A 442 -11.78 1.22 -14.40
C ALA A 442 -12.80 0.25 -13.78
N TRP A 443 -12.38 -0.57 -12.80
CA TRP A 443 -13.31 -1.43 -12.09
C TRP A 443 -14.36 -0.64 -11.28
N PRO A 444 -15.61 -1.12 -11.18
CA PRO A 444 -16.65 -0.52 -10.34
C PRO A 444 -16.52 -0.91 -8.85
N PHE A 445 -15.33 -1.34 -8.44
CA PHE A 445 -14.94 -1.74 -7.08
C PHE A 445 -13.44 -1.48 -6.89
N ARG A 446 -12.90 -1.66 -5.68
CA ARG A 446 -11.46 -1.50 -5.41
C ARG A 446 -10.88 -2.74 -4.76
N LYS A 447 -9.75 -3.21 -5.31
CA LYS A 447 -8.95 -4.32 -4.77
C LYS A 447 -7.48 -3.94 -4.76
N PRO A 448 -6.72 -4.32 -3.72
CA PRO A 448 -5.28 -4.14 -3.72
C PRO A 448 -4.64 -4.85 -4.90
N LEU A 449 -3.70 -4.19 -5.56
CA LEU A 449 -2.87 -4.76 -6.62
C LEU A 449 -1.45 -4.94 -6.10
N ILE A 450 -0.95 -6.17 -6.08
CA ILE A 450 0.44 -6.50 -5.75
C ILE A 450 1.14 -6.87 -7.06
N ASN A 451 2.02 -5.99 -7.54
CA ASN A 451 2.80 -6.22 -8.74
C ASN A 451 4.27 -6.46 -8.39
N PHE A 452 4.76 -7.63 -8.80
CA PHE A 452 6.16 -8.02 -8.72
C PHE A 452 6.89 -7.33 -9.87
N SER A 453 7.32 -6.09 -9.61
CA SER A 453 7.80 -5.17 -10.64
C SER A 453 9.22 -5.53 -11.11
N PRO A 454 9.57 -5.24 -12.37
CA PRO A 454 10.88 -5.62 -12.91
C PRO A 454 12.02 -4.73 -12.36
N LYS A 455 13.23 -5.29 -12.37
CA LYS A 455 14.49 -4.58 -12.09
C LYS A 455 15.31 -4.39 -13.37
N ALA A 456 16.16 -5.35 -13.76
CA ALA A 456 16.95 -5.26 -14.98
C ALA A 456 16.07 -5.14 -16.24
N ASN A 457 14.91 -5.81 -16.22
CA ASN A 457 14.01 -5.89 -17.38
C ASN A 457 13.28 -4.58 -17.70
N LEU A 458 13.40 -3.55 -16.85
CA LEU A 458 12.95 -2.18 -17.16
C LEU A 458 13.55 -1.65 -18.49
N ARG A 459 14.71 -2.17 -18.90
CA ARG A 459 15.42 -1.77 -20.13
C ARG A 459 15.57 -2.91 -21.15
N HIS A 460 14.94 -4.05 -20.91
CA HIS A 460 15.03 -5.19 -21.83
C HIS A 460 14.10 -4.94 -23.03
N PRO A 461 14.59 -4.92 -24.29
CA PRO A 461 13.76 -4.55 -25.45
C PRO A 461 12.51 -5.42 -25.65
N GLY A 462 12.53 -6.67 -25.18
CA GLY A 462 11.37 -7.57 -25.18
C GLY A 462 10.21 -7.11 -24.28
N THR A 463 10.41 -6.14 -23.39
CA THR A 463 9.31 -5.56 -22.58
C THR A 463 8.61 -4.41 -23.28
N TYR A 464 9.18 -3.89 -24.38
CA TYR A 464 8.64 -2.72 -25.07
C TYR A 464 7.44 -3.12 -25.92
N SER A 465 6.38 -2.34 -25.84
CA SER A 465 5.11 -2.63 -26.52
C SER A 465 4.84 -1.65 -27.64
N SER A 466 4.11 -2.09 -28.68
CA SER A 466 3.70 -1.19 -29.76
C SER A 466 2.61 -0.24 -29.29
N VAL A 467 2.45 0.90 -29.97
CA VAL A 467 1.39 1.89 -29.66
C VAL A 467 -0.01 1.25 -29.70
N GLU A 468 -0.26 0.36 -30.66
CA GLU A 468 -1.55 -0.31 -30.84
C GLU A 468 -1.99 -1.11 -29.61
N GLU A 469 -1.03 -1.66 -28.86
CA GLU A 469 -1.34 -2.39 -27.63
C GLU A 469 -1.93 -1.46 -26.56
N PHE A 470 -1.59 -0.17 -26.54
CA PHE A 470 -2.15 0.82 -25.60
C PHE A 470 -3.51 1.36 -26.05
N THR A 471 -3.76 1.41 -27.36
CA THR A 471 -4.93 2.11 -27.94
C THR A 471 -6.10 1.20 -28.28
N ASN A 472 -5.84 -0.09 -28.50
CA ASN A 472 -6.87 -1.08 -28.80
C ASN A 472 -6.90 -2.23 -27.77
N GLY A 473 -5.97 -2.26 -26.82
CA GLY A 473 -5.76 -3.38 -25.91
C GLY A 473 -6.47 -3.28 -24.54
N GLY A 474 -6.11 -4.22 -23.69
CA GLY A 474 -6.52 -4.31 -22.29
C GLY A 474 -5.51 -5.16 -21.53
N PHE A 475 -5.70 -5.27 -20.22
CA PHE A 475 -4.86 -6.16 -19.42
C PHE A 475 -5.08 -7.61 -19.87
N ARG A 476 -3.98 -8.32 -20.12
CA ARG A 476 -3.95 -9.74 -20.48
C ARG A 476 -3.46 -10.53 -19.28
N GLU A 477 -4.33 -11.35 -18.70
CA GLU A 477 -3.99 -12.21 -17.56
C GLU A 477 -3.04 -13.35 -17.99
N VAL A 478 -3.23 -13.89 -19.18
CA VAL A 478 -2.38 -14.91 -19.80
C VAL A 478 -1.99 -14.47 -21.21
N ILE A 479 -0.73 -14.67 -21.59
CA ILE A 479 -0.23 -14.37 -22.94
C ILE A 479 0.31 -15.64 -23.58
N ASP A 480 -0.33 -16.06 -24.67
CA ASP A 480 0.08 -17.21 -25.48
C ASP A 480 1.36 -16.93 -26.30
N ASP A 481 1.98 -17.99 -26.79
CA ASP A 481 3.18 -17.94 -27.62
C ASP A 481 2.82 -17.77 -29.10
N THR A 482 3.36 -16.71 -29.72
CA THR A 482 3.16 -16.41 -31.14
C THR A 482 4.30 -16.93 -32.04
N PHE A 483 5.37 -17.47 -31.46
CA PHE A 483 6.52 -18.01 -32.20
C PHE A 483 6.25 -19.40 -32.79
N VAL A 484 5.28 -20.13 -32.26
CA VAL A 484 5.00 -21.53 -32.61
C VAL A 484 3.68 -21.69 -33.38
N ASP A 485 3.60 -22.78 -34.13
CA ASP A 485 2.33 -23.27 -34.67
C ASP A 485 1.81 -24.35 -33.73
N THR A 486 0.60 -24.14 -33.20
CA THR A 486 -0.08 -25.04 -32.25
C THR A 486 0.03 -26.51 -32.63
N ALA A 487 -0.11 -26.84 -33.92
CA ALA A 487 -0.10 -28.23 -34.38
C ALA A 487 1.24 -28.96 -34.17
N LYS A 488 2.34 -28.21 -34.01
CA LYS A 488 3.70 -28.74 -33.87
C LYS A 488 4.19 -28.78 -32.42
N VAL A 489 3.45 -28.16 -31.50
CA VAL A 489 3.83 -28.06 -30.09
C VAL A 489 3.72 -29.42 -29.41
N LYS A 490 4.82 -29.84 -28.79
CA LYS A 490 4.96 -31.06 -27.98
C LYS A 490 5.19 -30.76 -26.50
N LYS A 491 5.61 -29.53 -26.18
CA LYS A 491 5.86 -29.08 -24.81
C LYS A 491 5.35 -27.65 -24.63
N VAL A 492 4.72 -27.37 -23.49
CA VAL A 492 4.38 -26.01 -23.06
C VAL A 492 5.18 -25.71 -21.80
N LEU A 493 5.98 -24.65 -21.86
CA LEU A 493 6.63 -24.03 -20.72
C LEU A 493 5.78 -22.83 -20.33
N PHE A 494 5.01 -22.93 -19.25
CA PHE A 494 4.29 -21.77 -18.74
C PHE A 494 5.02 -21.20 -17.53
N CYS A 495 5.09 -19.88 -17.46
CA CYS A 495 5.92 -19.16 -16.50
C CYS A 495 5.31 -17.79 -16.16
N SER A 496 5.93 -17.06 -15.25
CA SER A 496 5.52 -15.69 -14.90
C SER A 496 6.75 -14.81 -14.67
N GLY A 497 6.65 -13.53 -15.03
CA GLY A 497 7.74 -12.58 -14.87
C GLY A 497 8.97 -12.84 -15.74
N LYS A 498 10.12 -12.38 -15.25
CA LYS A 498 11.34 -12.23 -16.07
C LYS A 498 11.91 -13.52 -16.64
N VAL A 499 11.65 -14.69 -16.05
CA VAL A 499 12.15 -15.97 -16.55
C VAL A 499 11.66 -16.26 -17.98
N TYR A 500 10.54 -15.66 -18.38
CA TYR A 500 10.05 -15.70 -19.76
C TYR A 500 11.11 -15.30 -20.78
N PHE A 501 11.90 -14.26 -20.51
CA PHE A 501 12.85 -13.73 -21.48
C PHE A 501 14.00 -14.71 -21.73
N ASP A 502 14.49 -15.37 -20.68
CA ASP A 502 15.53 -16.40 -20.80
C ASP A 502 15.02 -17.62 -21.59
N LEU A 503 13.76 -18.03 -21.35
CA LEU A 503 13.13 -19.13 -22.07
C LEU A 503 12.86 -18.78 -23.54
N ALA A 504 12.35 -17.58 -23.81
CA ALA A 504 12.07 -17.10 -25.16
C ALA A 504 13.36 -16.91 -25.97
N GLU A 505 14.43 -16.39 -25.36
CA GLU A 505 15.74 -16.28 -26.01
C GLU A 505 16.25 -17.66 -26.42
N ARG A 506 16.20 -18.65 -25.50
CA ARG A 506 16.61 -20.02 -25.81
C ARG A 506 15.76 -20.64 -26.92
N GLN A 507 14.44 -20.49 -26.84
CA GLN A 507 13.50 -21.00 -27.85
C GLN A 507 13.82 -20.45 -29.25
N GLN A 508 14.03 -19.14 -29.35
CA GLN A 508 14.26 -18.47 -30.64
C GLN A 508 15.64 -18.79 -31.19
N LYS A 509 16.68 -18.76 -30.34
CA LYS A 509 18.07 -19.07 -30.73
C LYS A 509 18.20 -20.47 -31.32
N ASP A 510 17.52 -21.45 -30.72
CA ASP A 510 17.56 -22.85 -31.15
C ASP A 510 16.45 -23.18 -32.16
N ASN A 511 15.64 -22.19 -32.56
CA ASN A 511 14.49 -22.32 -33.45
C ASN A 511 13.53 -23.47 -33.05
N ARG A 512 13.25 -23.58 -31.75
CA ARG A 512 12.40 -24.63 -31.17
C ARG A 512 10.92 -24.34 -31.45
N LYS A 513 10.41 -24.90 -32.55
CA LYS A 513 8.98 -24.82 -32.93
C LYS A 513 8.08 -25.87 -32.25
N ASP A 514 8.69 -26.78 -31.50
CA ASP A 514 8.04 -27.85 -30.75
C ASP A 514 7.76 -27.50 -29.28
N VAL A 515 8.25 -26.34 -28.81
CA VAL A 515 8.09 -25.88 -27.42
C VAL A 515 7.41 -24.52 -27.44
N ALA A 516 6.25 -24.37 -26.79
CA ALA A 516 5.59 -23.07 -26.58
C ALA A 516 6.00 -22.48 -25.23
N VAL A 517 6.17 -21.16 -25.14
CA VAL A 517 6.46 -20.42 -23.91
C VAL A 517 5.30 -19.47 -23.58
N VAL A 518 4.44 -19.89 -22.63
CA VAL A 518 3.23 -19.16 -22.21
C VAL A 518 3.53 -18.33 -20.96
N ARG A 519 2.97 -17.12 -20.88
CA ARG A 519 3.10 -16.23 -19.72
C ARG A 519 1.81 -16.15 -18.93
N VAL A 520 1.91 -16.27 -17.61
CA VAL A 520 0.84 -16.01 -16.65
C VAL A 520 1.15 -14.70 -15.95
N GLU A 521 0.57 -13.61 -16.44
CA GLU A 521 0.84 -12.24 -15.95
C GLU A 521 0.08 -11.96 -14.65
N GLN A 522 -1.08 -12.61 -14.45
CA GLN A 522 -1.86 -12.57 -13.22
C GLN A 522 -1.93 -13.97 -12.58
N LEU A 523 -1.37 -14.09 -11.38
CA LEU A 523 -1.34 -15.34 -10.61
C LEU A 523 -2.55 -15.48 -9.69
N TYR A 524 -3.13 -14.35 -9.26
CA TYR A 524 -4.37 -14.32 -8.48
C TYR A 524 -5.21 -13.08 -8.82
N PRO A 525 -6.55 -13.20 -8.96
CA PRO A 525 -7.29 -14.44 -9.15
C PRO A 525 -6.76 -15.25 -10.33
N LEU A 526 -6.70 -16.58 -10.17
CA LEU A 526 -6.12 -17.49 -11.16
C LEU A 526 -6.97 -17.48 -12.44
N PRO A 527 -6.42 -17.17 -13.63
CA PRO A 527 -7.16 -17.09 -14.88
C PRO A 527 -7.45 -18.49 -15.46
N LEU A 528 -8.23 -19.28 -14.72
CA LEU A 528 -8.44 -20.71 -14.96
C LEU A 528 -9.02 -20.98 -16.35
N LYS A 529 -10.05 -20.23 -16.78
CA LYS A 529 -10.68 -20.41 -18.10
C LYS A 529 -9.66 -20.21 -19.24
N GLN A 530 -8.86 -19.15 -19.17
CA GLN A 530 -7.85 -18.85 -20.19
C GLN A 530 -6.76 -19.95 -20.24
N LEU A 531 -6.35 -20.46 -19.08
CA LEU A 531 -5.39 -21.56 -19.00
C LEU A 531 -5.97 -22.87 -19.54
N GLU A 532 -7.22 -23.19 -19.24
CA GLU A 532 -7.92 -24.38 -19.75
C GLU A 532 -8.13 -24.34 -21.27
N GLU A 533 -8.43 -23.17 -21.83
CA GLU A 533 -8.51 -22.97 -23.28
C GLU A 533 -7.15 -23.22 -23.96
N LEU A 534 -6.05 -22.75 -23.37
CA LEU A 534 -4.71 -23.04 -23.87
C LEU A 534 -4.35 -24.52 -23.70
N TYR A 535 -4.74 -25.15 -22.59
CA TYR A 535 -4.53 -26.58 -22.35
C TYR A 535 -5.26 -27.44 -23.39
N ALA A 536 -6.51 -27.09 -23.71
CA ALA A 536 -7.27 -27.73 -24.77
C ALA A 536 -6.66 -27.50 -26.16
N ARG A 537 -6.12 -26.31 -26.42
CA ARG A 537 -5.41 -25.96 -27.66
C ARG A 537 -4.12 -26.76 -27.83
N TYR A 538 -3.32 -26.90 -26.77
CA TYR A 538 -2.08 -27.68 -26.75
C TYR A 538 -2.29 -29.09 -26.17
N ASN A 539 -3.37 -29.76 -26.55
CA ASN A 539 -3.80 -31.03 -25.94
C ASN A 539 -2.83 -32.22 -26.10
N LYS A 540 -1.84 -32.13 -26.99
CA LYS A 540 -0.79 -33.14 -27.19
C LYS A 540 0.51 -32.83 -26.45
N ALA A 541 0.60 -31.66 -25.82
CA ALA A 541 1.84 -31.19 -25.22
C ALA A 541 1.98 -31.65 -23.76
N THR A 542 3.22 -31.88 -23.33
CA THR A 542 3.57 -31.98 -21.91
C THR A 542 3.77 -30.58 -21.34
N TRP A 543 3.19 -30.30 -20.17
CA TRP A 543 3.24 -28.99 -19.55
C TRP A 543 4.23 -28.93 -18.40
N PHE A 544 4.97 -27.82 -18.29
CA PHE A 544 5.85 -27.54 -17.18
C PHE A 544 5.68 -26.10 -16.71
N TRP A 545 5.48 -25.93 -15.40
CA TRP A 545 5.64 -24.64 -14.75
C TRP A 545 7.13 -24.38 -14.57
N VAL A 546 7.62 -23.25 -15.09
CA VAL A 546 9.02 -22.86 -14.98
C VAL A 546 9.12 -21.58 -14.19
N GLN A 547 9.93 -21.60 -13.13
CA GLN A 547 10.17 -20.44 -12.27
C GLN A 547 11.65 -20.31 -11.91
N GLU A 548 12.08 -19.10 -11.62
CA GLU A 548 13.45 -18.85 -11.15
C GLU A 548 13.57 -18.94 -9.63
N GLU A 549 12.46 -18.80 -8.92
CA GLU A 549 12.40 -18.94 -7.48
C GLU A 549 12.68 -20.39 -7.03
N PRO A 550 13.27 -20.60 -5.85
CA PRO A 550 13.34 -21.91 -5.18
C PRO A 550 11.98 -22.62 -5.16
N LEU A 551 11.96 -23.95 -5.19
CA LEU A 551 10.71 -24.72 -5.20
C LEU A 551 9.75 -24.40 -4.02
N ASN A 552 10.30 -24.00 -2.86
CA ASN A 552 9.53 -23.57 -1.69
C ASN A 552 9.12 -22.08 -1.71
N MET A 553 9.38 -21.38 -2.81
CA MET A 553 9.08 -19.97 -3.05
C MET A 553 8.38 -19.80 -4.41
N GLY A 554 8.08 -18.55 -4.79
CA GLY A 554 7.40 -18.27 -6.06
C GLY A 554 5.98 -18.84 -6.10
N ALA A 555 5.49 -19.19 -7.29
CA ALA A 555 4.10 -19.62 -7.47
C ALA A 555 3.89 -21.14 -7.41
N ALA A 556 4.95 -21.96 -7.42
CA ALA A 556 4.84 -23.42 -7.55
C ALA A 556 3.88 -24.06 -6.54
N SER A 557 4.00 -23.72 -5.25
CA SER A 557 3.14 -24.29 -4.20
C SER A 557 1.68 -23.88 -4.36
N PHE A 558 1.42 -22.61 -4.66
CA PHE A 558 0.08 -22.09 -4.91
C PHE A 558 -0.56 -22.75 -6.13
N LEU A 559 0.16 -22.85 -7.25
CA LEU A 559 -0.35 -23.49 -8.46
C LEU A 559 -0.59 -24.98 -8.23
N GLN A 560 0.31 -25.69 -7.53
CA GLN A 560 0.10 -27.10 -7.23
C GLN A 560 -1.14 -27.31 -6.36
N MET A 561 -1.48 -26.35 -5.50
CA MET A 561 -2.70 -26.41 -4.69
C MET A 561 -3.97 -26.03 -5.46
N ASN A 562 -3.91 -25.05 -6.37
CA ASN A 562 -5.11 -24.42 -6.93
C ASN A 562 -5.37 -24.72 -8.42
N LEU A 563 -4.33 -25.02 -9.22
CA LEU A 563 -4.46 -25.36 -10.64
C LEU A 563 -4.53 -26.88 -10.82
N LYS A 564 -5.73 -27.44 -10.69
CA LYS A 564 -5.96 -28.90 -10.77
C LYS A 564 -6.36 -29.42 -12.15
N SER A 565 -6.85 -28.55 -13.04
CA SER A 565 -7.34 -28.95 -14.37
C SER A 565 -6.25 -29.20 -15.40
N ILE A 566 -5.01 -28.81 -15.10
CA ILE A 566 -3.83 -28.99 -15.97
C ILE A 566 -2.86 -29.96 -15.29
N ASN A 567 -2.39 -30.96 -16.02
CA ASN A 567 -1.31 -31.85 -15.55
C ASN A 567 0.04 -31.29 -15.97
N TYR A 568 0.90 -30.93 -15.02
CA TYR A 568 2.20 -30.32 -15.30
C TYR A 568 3.28 -30.72 -14.28
N GLY A 569 4.55 -30.68 -14.72
CA GLY A 569 5.72 -30.75 -13.85
C GLY A 569 6.22 -29.36 -13.42
N VAL A 570 7.11 -29.29 -12.44
CA VAL A 570 7.72 -28.03 -11.98
C VAL A 570 9.22 -28.05 -12.25
N ILE A 571 9.74 -26.96 -12.81
CA ILE A 571 11.17 -26.69 -12.99
C ILE A 571 11.50 -25.40 -12.24
N SER A 572 12.42 -25.49 -11.30
CA SER A 572 12.75 -24.40 -10.38
C SER A 572 14.17 -24.54 -9.84
N ARG A 573 14.64 -23.54 -9.09
CA ARG A 573 15.78 -23.74 -8.18
C ARG A 573 15.43 -24.76 -7.10
N GLN A 574 16.45 -25.39 -6.52
CA GLN A 574 16.27 -26.26 -5.35
C GLN A 574 15.70 -25.47 -4.17
N PRO A 575 14.90 -26.12 -3.28
CA PRO A 575 14.42 -25.46 -2.07
C PRO A 575 15.56 -24.88 -1.23
N SER A 576 15.37 -23.67 -0.71
CA SER A 576 16.38 -22.98 0.10
C SER A 576 15.77 -22.19 1.25
N ALA A 577 16.54 -21.99 2.33
CA ALA A 577 16.14 -21.14 3.45
C ALA A 577 16.30 -19.65 3.11
N ALA A 578 17.45 -19.29 2.52
CA ALA A 578 17.67 -17.96 1.95
C ALA A 578 16.91 -17.83 0.63
N THR A 579 16.49 -16.62 0.30
CA THR A 579 15.77 -16.29 -0.94
C THR A 579 16.62 -16.56 -2.18
N ALA A 580 17.91 -16.23 -2.15
CA ALA A 580 18.86 -16.48 -3.24
C ALA A 580 20.27 -16.72 -2.71
N THR A 581 21.13 -17.31 -3.55
CA THR A 581 22.57 -17.44 -3.26
C THR A 581 23.27 -16.08 -3.28
N GLY A 582 24.24 -15.89 -2.38
CA GLY A 582 25.12 -14.72 -2.38
C GLY A 582 26.28 -14.80 -3.39
N TYR A 583 26.42 -15.93 -4.11
CA TYR A 583 27.54 -16.16 -5.03
C TYR A 583 27.08 -16.10 -6.48
N ALA A 584 27.53 -15.09 -7.22
CA ALA A 584 27.16 -14.88 -8.63
C ALA A 584 27.43 -16.10 -9.53
N LYS A 585 28.52 -16.85 -9.29
CA LYS A 585 28.83 -18.08 -10.04
C LYS A 585 27.78 -19.17 -9.85
N VAL A 586 27.32 -19.35 -8.61
CA VAL A 586 26.27 -20.34 -8.28
C VAL A 586 24.95 -19.89 -8.89
N HIS A 587 24.60 -18.60 -8.75
CA HIS A 587 23.38 -18.05 -9.35
C HIS A 587 23.32 -18.30 -10.86
N LYS A 588 24.43 -18.04 -11.57
CA LYS A 588 24.54 -18.26 -13.02
C LYS A 588 24.33 -19.74 -13.37
N GLN A 589 24.98 -20.65 -12.64
CA GLN A 589 24.83 -22.09 -12.84
C GLN A 589 23.37 -22.54 -12.64
N GLU A 590 22.72 -22.07 -11.58
CA GLU A 590 21.31 -22.39 -11.31
C GLU A 590 20.38 -21.86 -12.40
N GLN A 591 20.63 -20.65 -12.92
CA GLN A 591 19.81 -20.06 -13.98
C GLN A 591 19.97 -20.84 -15.28
N GLU A 592 21.20 -21.20 -15.64
CA GLU A 592 21.50 -22.03 -16.81
C GLU A 592 20.85 -23.41 -16.68
N GLU A 593 20.91 -24.03 -15.50
CA GLU A 593 20.30 -25.34 -15.22
C GLU A 593 18.78 -25.34 -15.43
N ILE A 594 18.07 -24.29 -14.98
CA ILE A 594 16.62 -24.14 -15.21
C ILE A 594 16.31 -24.12 -16.71
N VAL A 595 17.01 -23.28 -17.47
CA VAL A 595 16.78 -23.11 -18.91
C VAL A 595 17.14 -24.39 -19.67
N GLU A 596 18.29 -25.01 -19.38
CA GLU A 596 18.69 -26.28 -20.01
C GLU A 596 17.66 -27.39 -19.71
N THR A 597 17.26 -27.53 -18.45
CA THR A 597 16.26 -28.54 -18.04
C THR A 597 14.95 -28.32 -18.77
N ALA A 598 14.46 -27.09 -18.86
CA ALA A 598 13.21 -26.77 -19.54
C ALA A 598 13.16 -27.23 -21.01
N PHE A 599 14.28 -27.15 -21.74
CA PHE A 599 14.33 -27.51 -23.16
C PHE A 599 14.76 -28.96 -23.44
N THR A 600 15.27 -29.68 -22.44
CA THR A 600 15.80 -31.06 -22.59
C THR A 600 14.86 -32.16 -22.11
N ILE A 601 14.05 -31.93 -21.07
CA ILE A 601 13.18 -32.97 -20.46
C ILE A 601 11.95 -33.37 -21.28
#